data_AF-A0A935P888-F1
#
_entry.id   AF-A0A935P888-F1
#
_cell.length_a   1.000
_cell.length_b   1.000
_cell.length_c   1.000
_cell.angle_alpha   90.00
_cell.angle_beta   90.00
_cell.angle_gamma   90.00
#
_symmetry.space_group_name_H-M   'P 1'
#
loop_
_entity.id
_entity.type
_entity.pdbx_description
1 polymer ?
#
loop_
_entity_poly.entity_id
_entity_poly.type
_entity_poly.pdbx_seq_one_letter_code
_entity_poly.pdbx_strand_id
1 'polypeptide(L)'
;MTPNDIDPVNDTPGVWPLSALRRRSWGMWGGLFVIALLATLFSLHWVMSALLHSRKVVQVPDLTGKTLEQALDLLAPLNLSLSKEGIQFDEKFQPGAIVRQAPPAGLRVREWKIVRVTLSSGGQILYVPDTAGATLTEAQNRLRTAGLSLGAVSQVYSNKFETGLVMAQNPDAGTLSHPGAMVDLTVSKGGPPAGTVLMPDFVNKPYSLARQWAEDQSLTPAVQETLTEDALPGLVLKQNPGPDTPVGDGAEVRFVVSKSDRKNSKDVTLIRYNVPEGTDRVRVRIVLRDDAGEREIFSDEQSAGARVEVPVSVDGPARARIFVNGVLVEERPLGR
;
A
#
# COMPACT_ATOMS: atom_id res chain seq x y z
N MET A 1 -0.57 -34.41 -88.46
CA MET A 1 0.75 -35.06 -88.40
C MET A 1 0.61 -36.23 -87.46
N THR A 2 0.28 -37.39 -88.03
CA THR A 2 1.21 -38.42 -88.54
C THR A 2 1.59 -39.38 -87.43
N PRO A 3 1.76 -40.66 -87.77
CA PRO A 3 0.77 -41.65 -87.42
C PRO A 3 1.50 -42.81 -86.73
N ASN A 4 0.82 -43.96 -86.65
CA ASN A 4 1.40 -45.23 -87.07
C ASN A 4 2.64 -45.81 -86.32
N ASP A 5 2.78 -47.10 -86.06
CA ASP A 5 2.10 -48.32 -86.49
C ASP A 5 3.09 -49.46 -86.24
N ILE A 6 2.61 -50.68 -86.41
CA ILE A 6 3.36 -51.88 -86.78
C ILE A 6 4.20 -52.53 -85.67
N ASP A 7 3.68 -53.53 -84.96
CA ASP A 7 3.41 -54.93 -85.36
C ASP A 7 4.66 -55.83 -85.12
N PRO A 8 4.64 -57.14 -85.45
CA PRO A 8 4.04 -58.22 -84.70
C PRO A 8 5.10 -59.32 -84.44
N VAL A 9 4.71 -60.48 -83.93
CA VAL A 9 5.08 -61.78 -84.54
C VAL A 9 4.27 -62.89 -83.88
N ASN A 10 3.71 -63.69 -84.76
CA ASN A 10 2.85 -64.84 -84.59
C ASN A 10 3.72 -66.10 -84.45
N ASP A 11 3.35 -67.06 -83.63
CA ASP A 11 3.68 -68.47 -83.88
C ASP A 11 2.71 -69.42 -83.13
N THR A 12 2.02 -70.20 -83.95
CA THR A 12 1.04 -71.28 -83.65
C THR A 12 1.75 -72.64 -83.46
N PRO A 13 1.05 -73.79 -83.32
CA PRO A 13 -0.06 -74.16 -82.43
C PRO A 13 0.23 -75.48 -81.67
N GLY A 14 -0.60 -75.84 -80.69
CA GLY A 14 -0.60 -77.18 -80.09
C GLY A 14 -1.92 -77.47 -79.39
N VAL A 15 -2.71 -78.38 -79.96
CA VAL A 15 -3.96 -78.89 -79.37
C VAL A 15 -3.65 -80.20 -78.63
N TRP A 16 -4.37 -80.50 -77.54
CA TRP A 16 -4.93 -81.81 -77.08
C TRP A 16 -5.46 -81.65 -75.62
N PRO A 17 -6.29 -82.56 -75.08
CA PRO A 17 -7.75 -82.54 -75.09
C PRO A 17 -8.39 -82.16 -73.74
N LEU A 18 -9.70 -81.89 -73.78
CA LEU A 18 -10.55 -81.55 -72.64
C LEU A 18 -10.62 -82.69 -71.60
N SER A 19 -10.13 -82.42 -70.38
CA SER A 19 -10.64 -83.10 -69.18
C SER A 19 -10.70 -82.15 -67.97
N ALA A 20 -11.93 -81.92 -67.52
CA ALA A 20 -12.38 -81.53 -66.17
C ALA A 20 -11.50 -80.59 -65.32
N LEU A 21 -11.58 -79.28 -65.59
CA LEU A 21 -11.31 -78.25 -64.57
C LEU A 21 -12.61 -77.90 -63.83
N ARG A 22 -12.80 -78.56 -62.68
CA ARG A 22 -13.72 -78.14 -61.63
C ARG A 22 -13.46 -76.66 -61.31
N ARG A 23 -14.39 -75.76 -61.69
CA ARG A 23 -14.37 -74.34 -61.31
C ARG A 23 -14.31 -74.23 -59.78
N ARG A 24 -13.11 -74.06 -59.22
CA ARG A 24 -12.92 -73.75 -57.80
C ARG A 24 -13.40 -72.30 -57.60
N SER A 25 -14.41 -72.10 -56.76
CA SER A 25 -15.23 -70.88 -56.65
C SER A 25 -14.50 -69.67 -56.06
N TRP A 26 -13.46 -69.14 -56.72
CA TRP A 26 -12.71 -67.97 -56.24
C TRP A 26 -13.55 -66.68 -56.04
N GLY A 27 -14.65 -66.50 -56.79
CA GLY A 27 -15.55 -65.36 -56.60
C GLY A 27 -16.31 -65.36 -55.27
N MET A 28 -16.60 -66.55 -54.73
CA MET A 28 -17.31 -66.69 -53.45
C MET A 28 -16.40 -66.34 -52.27
N TRP A 29 -15.13 -66.74 -52.35
CA TRP A 29 -14.13 -66.44 -51.31
C TRP A 29 -13.68 -64.97 -51.33
N GLY A 30 -13.60 -64.34 -52.50
CA GLY A 30 -13.34 -62.90 -52.62
C GLY A 30 -14.47 -62.04 -52.03
N GLY A 31 -15.73 -62.39 -52.30
CA GLY A 31 -16.89 -61.72 -51.69
C GLY A 31 -16.96 -61.89 -50.17
N LEU A 32 -16.69 -63.11 -49.67
CA LEU A 32 -16.59 -63.38 -48.23
C LEU A 32 -15.46 -62.59 -47.57
N PHE A 33 -14.32 -62.40 -48.23
CA PHE A 33 -13.22 -61.61 -47.71
C PHE A 33 -13.58 -60.13 -47.59
N VAL A 34 -14.25 -59.55 -48.60
CA VAL A 34 -14.72 -58.16 -48.56
C VAL A 34 -15.79 -57.97 -47.47
N ILE A 35 -16.73 -58.90 -47.34
CA ILE A 35 -17.74 -58.85 -46.27
C ILE A 35 -17.09 -58.97 -44.89
N ALA A 36 -16.10 -59.86 -44.73
CA ALA A 36 -15.35 -60.00 -43.49
C ALA A 36 -14.54 -58.73 -43.18
N LEU A 37 -13.91 -58.09 -44.17
CA LEU A 37 -13.19 -56.83 -44.00
C LEU A 37 -14.12 -55.68 -43.63
N LEU A 38 -15.29 -55.58 -44.27
CA LEU A 38 -16.28 -54.56 -43.91
C LEU A 38 -16.85 -54.80 -42.52
N ALA A 39 -17.08 -56.06 -42.13
CA ALA A 39 -17.53 -56.41 -40.78
C ALA A 39 -16.46 -56.14 -39.72
N THR A 40 -15.18 -56.36 -40.00
CA THR A 40 -14.08 -56.01 -39.07
C THR A 40 -13.90 -54.51 -38.98
N LEU A 41 -14.00 -53.76 -40.07
CA LEU A 41 -13.95 -52.29 -40.05
C LEU A 41 -15.16 -51.70 -39.33
N PHE A 42 -16.35 -52.28 -39.50
CA PHE A 42 -17.56 -51.87 -38.79
C PHE A 42 -17.48 -52.20 -37.29
N SER A 43 -17.01 -53.41 -36.95
CA SER A 43 -16.76 -53.81 -35.56
C SER A 43 -15.67 -52.95 -34.92
N LEU A 44 -14.57 -52.68 -35.63
CA LEU A 44 -13.52 -51.79 -35.18
C LEU A 44 -14.04 -50.37 -35.00
N HIS A 45 -14.86 -49.85 -35.91
CA HIS A 45 -15.49 -48.53 -35.77
C HIS A 45 -16.44 -48.48 -34.56
N TRP A 46 -17.22 -49.53 -34.32
CA TRP A 46 -18.15 -49.61 -33.20
C TRP A 46 -17.42 -49.76 -31.86
N VAL A 47 -16.41 -50.62 -31.78
CA VAL A 47 -15.52 -50.81 -30.63
C VAL A 47 -14.68 -49.56 -30.37
N MET A 48 -14.09 -48.95 -31.39
CA MET A 48 -13.34 -47.69 -31.25
C MET A 48 -14.27 -46.54 -30.87
N SER A 49 -15.48 -46.46 -31.41
CA SER A 49 -16.49 -45.49 -30.94
C SER A 49 -16.85 -45.73 -29.48
N ALA A 50 -17.09 -46.97 -29.06
CA ALA A 50 -17.37 -47.30 -27.67
C ALA A 50 -16.20 -46.93 -26.75
N LEU A 51 -14.97 -47.28 -27.13
CA LEU A 51 -13.75 -46.97 -26.37
C LEU A 51 -13.48 -45.47 -26.27
N LEU A 52 -13.74 -44.70 -27.33
CA LEU A 52 -13.52 -43.25 -27.33
C LEU A 52 -14.64 -42.46 -26.62
N HIS A 53 -15.89 -42.96 -26.62
CA HIS A 53 -17.04 -42.28 -26.01
C HIS A 53 -17.33 -42.71 -24.57
N SER A 54 -16.69 -43.76 -24.03
CA SER A 54 -16.90 -44.28 -22.66
C SER A 54 -16.07 -43.57 -21.58
N ARG A 55 -15.95 -42.23 -21.63
CA ARG A 55 -15.25 -41.50 -20.57
C ARG A 55 -16.15 -41.31 -19.36
N LYS A 56 -15.63 -41.60 -18.17
CA LYS A 56 -16.34 -41.41 -16.92
C LYS A 56 -16.73 -39.94 -16.76
N VAL A 57 -17.96 -39.73 -16.28
CA VAL A 57 -18.53 -38.41 -16.05
C VAL A 57 -18.45 -38.12 -14.56
N VAL A 58 -17.81 -37.01 -14.22
CA VAL A 58 -17.61 -36.52 -12.85
C VAL A 58 -18.35 -35.21 -12.63
N GLN A 59 -18.68 -34.91 -11.39
CA GLN A 59 -19.33 -33.65 -11.03
C GLN A 59 -18.26 -32.61 -10.70
N VAL A 60 -18.38 -31.41 -11.26
CA VAL A 60 -17.46 -30.31 -10.99
C VAL A 60 -17.69 -29.79 -9.56
N PRO A 61 -16.66 -29.78 -8.70
CA PRO A 61 -16.77 -29.24 -7.34
C PRO A 61 -16.89 -27.70 -7.34
N ASP A 62 -17.34 -27.13 -6.22
CA ASP A 62 -17.31 -25.69 -5.99
C ASP A 62 -15.91 -25.26 -5.51
N LEU A 63 -15.27 -24.41 -6.30
CA LEU A 63 -13.95 -23.86 -6.08
C LEU A 63 -14.01 -22.41 -5.60
N THR A 64 -15.20 -21.81 -5.53
CA THR A 64 -15.39 -20.41 -5.14
C THR A 64 -14.83 -20.16 -3.73
N GLY A 65 -14.02 -19.11 -3.58
CA GLY A 65 -13.37 -18.73 -2.32
C GLY A 65 -12.16 -19.58 -1.93
N LYS A 66 -11.81 -20.62 -2.69
CA LYS A 66 -10.64 -21.47 -2.43
C LYS A 66 -9.38 -20.92 -3.10
N THR A 67 -8.21 -21.33 -2.60
CA THR A 67 -6.93 -21.06 -3.26
C THR A 67 -6.71 -21.99 -4.46
N LEU A 68 -5.76 -21.66 -5.33
CA LEU A 68 -5.38 -22.53 -6.44
C LEU A 68 -4.94 -23.93 -5.97
N GLU A 69 -4.21 -24.01 -4.86
CA GLU A 69 -3.74 -25.28 -4.29
C GLU A 69 -4.92 -26.14 -3.81
N GLN A 70 -5.82 -25.57 -3.01
CA GLN A 70 -7.03 -26.25 -2.55
C GLN A 70 -7.92 -26.69 -3.72
N ALA A 71 -7.98 -25.89 -4.79
CA ALA A 71 -8.72 -26.24 -5.98
C ALA A 71 -8.09 -27.41 -6.74
N LEU A 72 -6.75 -27.45 -6.83
CA LEU A 72 -6.03 -28.59 -7.41
C LEU A 72 -6.30 -29.87 -6.62
N ASP A 73 -6.26 -29.82 -5.29
CA ASP A 73 -6.53 -30.97 -4.42
C ASP A 73 -7.95 -31.55 -4.62
N LEU A 74 -8.93 -30.69 -4.88
CA LEU A 74 -10.31 -31.11 -5.15
C LEU A 74 -10.52 -31.65 -6.56
N LEU A 75 -9.75 -31.16 -7.55
CA LEU A 75 -9.89 -31.55 -8.95
C LEU A 75 -9.06 -32.79 -9.31
N ALA A 76 -7.92 -33.00 -8.65
CA ALA A 76 -7.03 -34.13 -8.87
C ALA A 76 -7.71 -35.51 -8.78
N PRO A 77 -8.48 -35.85 -7.72
CA PRO A 77 -9.14 -37.16 -7.64
C PRO A 77 -10.25 -37.35 -8.69
N LEU A 78 -10.70 -36.27 -9.33
CA LEU A 78 -11.72 -36.28 -10.38
C LEU A 78 -11.13 -36.28 -11.80
N ASN A 79 -9.80 -36.36 -11.93
CA ASN A 79 -9.08 -36.24 -13.20
C ASN A 79 -9.44 -34.96 -13.98
N LEU A 80 -9.74 -33.87 -13.27
CA LEU A 80 -10.02 -32.57 -13.88
C LEU A 80 -8.77 -31.69 -13.85
N SER A 81 -8.54 -30.91 -14.90
CA SER A 81 -7.39 -30.01 -14.99
C SER A 81 -7.79 -28.59 -14.60
N LEU A 82 -6.92 -27.87 -13.89
CA LEU A 82 -7.14 -26.47 -13.54
C LEU A 82 -6.40 -25.55 -14.53
N SER A 83 -7.02 -24.45 -14.93
CA SER A 83 -6.36 -23.41 -15.74
C SER A 83 -6.75 -22.02 -15.23
N LYS A 84 -5.75 -21.16 -14.99
CA LYS A 84 -5.96 -19.76 -14.63
C LYS A 84 -6.30 -18.96 -15.89
N GLU A 85 -7.53 -18.45 -15.95
CA GLU A 85 -8.03 -17.64 -17.08
C GLU A 85 -7.70 -16.15 -16.90
N GLY A 86 -7.68 -15.66 -15.67
CA GLY A 86 -7.39 -14.24 -15.40
C GLY A 86 -7.44 -13.87 -13.91
N ILE A 87 -7.35 -12.56 -13.67
CA ILE A 87 -7.51 -11.95 -12.36
C ILE A 87 -8.53 -10.82 -12.49
N GLN A 88 -9.40 -10.63 -11.49
CA GLN A 88 -10.36 -9.52 -11.43
C GLN A 88 -10.40 -8.93 -10.01
N PHE A 89 -10.79 -7.66 -9.90
CA PHE A 89 -11.07 -7.06 -8.60
C PHE A 89 -12.35 -7.66 -8.01
N ASP A 90 -12.30 -7.97 -6.72
CA ASP A 90 -13.43 -8.47 -5.96
C ASP A 90 -13.26 -8.08 -4.49
N GLU A 91 -14.23 -7.34 -3.95
CA GLU A 91 -14.20 -6.85 -2.56
C GLU A 91 -14.51 -7.95 -1.53
N LYS A 92 -15.20 -9.02 -1.96
CA LYS A 92 -15.65 -10.10 -1.07
C LYS A 92 -14.56 -11.13 -0.85
N PHE A 93 -13.77 -11.42 -1.87
CA PHE A 93 -12.75 -12.47 -1.85
C PHE A 93 -11.34 -11.90 -1.76
N GLN A 94 -10.53 -12.47 -0.84
CA GLN A 94 -9.14 -12.08 -0.66
C GLN A 94 -8.30 -12.33 -1.93
N PRO A 95 -7.19 -11.57 -2.14
CA PRO A 95 -6.29 -11.80 -3.26
C PRO A 95 -5.86 -13.26 -3.37
N GLY A 96 -5.97 -13.83 -4.58
CA GLY A 96 -5.61 -15.22 -4.87
C GLY A 96 -6.73 -16.26 -4.66
N ALA A 97 -7.87 -15.87 -4.08
CA ALA A 97 -9.05 -16.73 -4.01
C ALA A 97 -9.78 -16.78 -5.36
N ILE A 98 -10.40 -17.92 -5.68
CA ILE A 98 -11.18 -18.09 -6.92
C ILE A 98 -12.53 -17.39 -6.80
N VAL A 99 -12.80 -16.45 -7.70
CA VAL A 99 -14.07 -15.69 -7.75
C VAL A 99 -15.06 -16.33 -8.72
N ARG A 100 -14.53 -16.85 -9.84
CA ARG A 100 -15.34 -17.45 -10.90
C ARG A 100 -14.69 -18.73 -11.38
N GLN A 101 -15.53 -19.71 -11.70
CA GLN A 101 -15.11 -20.93 -12.38
C GLN A 101 -16.00 -21.22 -13.59
N ALA A 102 -15.41 -21.87 -14.60
CA ALA A 102 -16.12 -22.42 -15.74
C ALA A 102 -15.51 -23.80 -16.08
N PRO A 103 -16.29 -24.89 -16.07
CA PRO A 103 -17.75 -24.96 -15.90
C PRO A 103 -18.24 -24.69 -14.47
N PRO A 104 -19.53 -24.33 -14.27
CA PRO A 104 -20.08 -24.03 -12.95
C PRO A 104 -20.12 -25.28 -12.05
N ALA A 105 -20.11 -25.05 -10.74
CA ALA A 105 -20.20 -26.10 -9.74
C ALA A 105 -21.46 -26.96 -9.94
N GLY A 106 -21.34 -28.26 -9.66
CA GLY A 106 -22.43 -29.22 -9.81
C GLY A 106 -22.66 -29.73 -11.23
N LEU A 107 -22.06 -29.12 -12.27
CA LEU A 107 -22.17 -29.60 -13.64
C LEU A 107 -21.45 -30.94 -13.81
N ARG A 108 -22.05 -31.85 -14.59
CA ARG A 108 -21.44 -33.13 -14.93
C ARG A 108 -20.62 -33.01 -16.20
N VAL A 109 -19.32 -33.29 -16.10
CA VAL A 109 -18.38 -33.19 -17.22
C VAL A 109 -17.57 -34.47 -17.36
N ARG A 110 -17.01 -34.68 -18.55
CA ARG A 110 -16.08 -35.80 -18.77
C ARG A 110 -14.77 -35.52 -18.05
N GLU A 111 -14.12 -36.57 -17.58
CA GLU A 111 -12.73 -36.50 -17.09
C GLU A 111 -11.81 -35.86 -18.13
N TRP A 112 -10.72 -35.25 -17.65
CA TRP A 112 -9.74 -34.45 -18.41
C TRP A 112 -10.28 -33.12 -18.94
N LYS A 113 -11.48 -32.72 -18.51
CA LYS A 113 -11.99 -31.37 -18.80
C LYS A 113 -11.18 -30.34 -18.02
N ILE A 114 -10.85 -29.24 -18.70
CA ILE A 114 -10.21 -28.08 -18.10
C ILE A 114 -11.28 -27.21 -17.41
N VAL A 115 -11.11 -27.00 -16.11
CA VAL A 115 -11.83 -26.02 -15.30
C VAL A 115 -11.01 -24.73 -15.31
N ARG A 116 -11.56 -23.70 -15.94
CA ARG A 116 -10.97 -22.37 -15.98
C ARG A 116 -11.42 -21.57 -14.77
N VAL A 117 -10.49 -20.89 -14.10
CA VAL A 117 -10.76 -20.08 -12.91
C VAL A 117 -10.25 -18.65 -13.06
N THR A 118 -11.01 -17.71 -12.52
CA THR A 118 -10.62 -16.30 -12.39
C THR A 118 -10.36 -16.01 -10.91
N LEU A 119 -9.19 -15.45 -10.62
CA LEU A 119 -8.77 -15.16 -9.25
C LEU A 119 -9.13 -13.72 -8.85
N SER A 120 -9.33 -13.49 -7.56
CA SER A 120 -9.45 -12.15 -7.00
C SER A 120 -8.08 -11.47 -6.92
N SER A 121 -7.98 -10.18 -7.26
CA SER A 121 -6.89 -9.30 -6.86
C SER A 121 -7.15 -8.56 -5.54
N GLY A 122 -8.27 -8.85 -4.86
CA GLY A 122 -8.80 -8.08 -3.75
C GLY A 122 -9.67 -6.90 -4.21
N GLY A 123 -10.07 -6.06 -3.26
CA GLY A 123 -10.77 -4.81 -3.53
C GLY A 123 -9.90 -3.85 -4.36
N GLN A 124 -10.55 -2.93 -5.09
CA GLN A 124 -9.83 -1.86 -5.75
C GLN A 124 -9.15 -0.98 -4.71
N ILE A 125 -7.93 -0.52 -4.98
CA ILE A 125 -7.16 0.37 -4.10
C ILE A 125 -6.90 1.68 -4.86
N LEU A 126 -7.10 2.79 -4.18
CA LEU A 126 -6.95 4.16 -4.64
C LEU A 126 -5.94 4.88 -3.73
N TYR A 127 -5.29 5.91 -4.25
CA TYR A 127 -4.42 6.76 -3.46
C TYR A 127 -5.19 8.00 -3.00
N VAL A 128 -5.05 8.34 -1.73
CA VAL A 128 -5.59 9.59 -1.20
C VAL A 128 -4.79 10.76 -1.79
N PRO A 129 -5.43 11.71 -2.51
CA PRO A 129 -4.74 12.85 -3.08
C PRO A 129 -4.35 13.86 -1.99
N ASP A 130 -3.37 14.72 -2.30
CA ASP A 130 -3.03 15.86 -1.45
C ASP A 130 -4.05 17.00 -1.65
N THR A 131 -4.65 17.42 -0.54
CA THR A 131 -5.63 18.50 -0.45
C THR A 131 -5.14 19.68 0.38
N ALA A 132 -3.93 19.61 0.95
CA ALA A 132 -3.38 20.70 1.76
C ALA A 132 -3.25 22.00 0.95
N GLY A 133 -3.64 23.11 1.55
CA GLY A 133 -3.62 24.44 0.91
C GLY A 133 -4.70 24.66 -0.16
N ALA A 134 -5.50 23.65 -0.51
CA ALA A 134 -6.63 23.81 -1.41
C ALA A 134 -7.84 24.43 -0.68
N THR A 135 -8.74 25.05 -1.43
CA THR A 135 -10.05 25.43 -0.88
C THR A 135 -10.90 24.19 -0.61
N LEU A 136 -11.88 24.27 0.31
CA LEU A 136 -12.78 23.13 0.59
C LEU A 136 -13.45 22.58 -0.70
N THR A 137 -13.87 23.44 -1.61
CA THR A 137 -14.49 23.05 -2.88
C THR A 137 -13.49 22.35 -3.81
N GLU A 138 -12.26 22.84 -3.88
CA GLU A 138 -11.21 22.22 -4.69
C GLU A 138 -10.81 20.84 -4.12
N ALA A 139 -10.61 20.75 -2.80
CA ALA A 139 -10.33 19.51 -2.10
C ALA A 139 -11.43 18.46 -2.36
N GLN A 140 -12.70 18.85 -2.24
CA GLN A 140 -13.83 17.97 -2.54
C GLN A 140 -13.81 17.46 -3.98
N ASN A 141 -13.48 18.32 -4.95
CA ASN A 141 -13.37 17.92 -6.36
C ASN A 141 -12.20 16.96 -6.59
N ARG A 142 -11.04 17.18 -5.95
CA ARG A 142 -9.88 16.27 -6.01
C ARG A 142 -10.25 14.89 -5.47
N LEU A 143 -10.88 14.83 -4.29
CA LEU A 143 -11.35 13.58 -3.67
C LEU A 143 -12.32 12.83 -4.58
N ARG A 144 -13.34 13.51 -5.10
CA ARG A 144 -14.33 12.91 -6.01
C ARG A 144 -13.69 12.36 -7.28
N THR A 145 -12.75 13.10 -7.87
CA THR A 145 -12.02 12.67 -9.09
C THR A 145 -11.15 11.44 -8.81
N ALA A 146 -10.60 11.34 -7.60
CA ALA A 146 -9.84 10.19 -7.15
C ALA A 146 -10.72 8.98 -6.76
N GLY A 147 -12.05 9.09 -6.84
CA GLY A 147 -12.98 8.02 -6.44
C GLY A 147 -13.19 7.91 -4.93
N LEU A 148 -12.88 8.97 -4.18
CA LEU A 148 -13.02 9.07 -2.73
C LEU A 148 -14.15 10.04 -2.35
N SER A 149 -14.62 9.94 -1.10
CA SER A 149 -15.70 10.76 -0.57
C SER A 149 -15.18 11.79 0.43
N LEU A 150 -15.81 12.96 0.51
CA LEU A 150 -15.57 13.91 1.58
C LEU A 150 -16.17 13.36 2.89
N GLY A 151 -15.35 13.30 3.94
CA GLY A 151 -15.74 12.91 5.29
C GLY A 151 -16.17 14.11 6.14
N ALA A 152 -15.81 14.07 7.42
CA ALA A 152 -16.05 15.15 8.36
C ALA A 152 -15.18 16.37 8.02
N VAL A 153 -15.78 17.56 8.11
CA VAL A 153 -15.05 18.83 7.95
C VAL A 153 -15.01 19.51 9.31
N SER A 154 -13.82 19.61 9.89
CA SER A 154 -13.58 20.38 11.10
C SER A 154 -12.99 21.74 10.74
N GLN A 155 -13.17 22.73 11.61
CA GLN A 155 -12.68 24.08 11.37
C GLN A 155 -11.93 24.61 12.59
N VAL A 156 -10.69 25.06 12.39
CA VAL A 156 -9.77 25.51 13.45
C VAL A 156 -9.17 26.87 13.08
N TYR A 157 -8.88 27.72 14.06
CA TYR A 157 -8.19 28.99 13.81
C TYR A 157 -6.72 28.75 13.46
N SER A 158 -6.17 29.55 12.57
CA SER A 158 -4.76 29.47 12.19
C SER A 158 -4.19 30.85 11.84
N ASN A 159 -3.00 31.12 12.35
CA ASN A 159 -2.22 32.29 11.96
C ASN A 159 -1.41 32.06 10.66
N LYS A 160 -1.29 30.80 10.21
CA LYS A 160 -0.48 30.42 9.05
C LYS A 160 -1.31 30.28 7.78
N PHE A 161 -2.56 29.84 7.91
CA PHE A 161 -3.44 29.56 6.77
C PHE A 161 -4.61 30.54 6.71
N GLU A 162 -4.86 31.08 5.52
CA GLU A 162 -6.02 31.92 5.26
C GLU A 162 -7.35 31.17 5.47
N THR A 163 -8.42 31.91 5.77
CA THR A 163 -9.76 31.34 5.97
C THR A 163 -10.21 30.52 4.75
N GLY A 164 -10.70 29.31 4.98
CA GLY A 164 -11.27 28.44 3.95
C GLY A 164 -10.26 27.49 3.28
N LEU A 165 -8.98 27.57 3.64
CA LEU A 165 -7.96 26.64 3.16
C LEU A 165 -7.89 25.38 4.02
N VAL A 166 -7.69 24.23 3.39
CA VAL A 166 -7.43 22.95 4.07
C VAL A 166 -6.04 22.99 4.72
N MET A 167 -6.00 22.80 6.03
CA MET A 167 -4.78 22.74 6.83
C MET A 167 -4.25 21.31 6.94
N ALA A 168 -5.16 20.35 7.06
CA ALA A 168 -4.84 18.94 7.25
C ALA A 168 -5.96 18.06 6.69
N GLN A 169 -5.61 16.81 6.42
CA GLN A 169 -6.53 15.78 5.95
C GLN A 169 -6.27 14.49 6.72
N ASN A 170 -7.26 13.62 6.79
CA ASN A 170 -7.12 12.28 7.34
C ASN A 170 -8.01 11.31 6.54
N PRO A 171 -7.47 10.26 5.90
CA PRO A 171 -6.07 9.84 5.91
C PRO A 171 -5.10 10.80 5.20
N ASP A 172 -3.81 10.67 5.52
CA ASP A 172 -2.73 11.47 4.93
C ASP A 172 -2.62 11.24 3.41
N ALA A 173 -2.09 12.23 2.70
CA ALA A 173 -1.85 12.14 1.27
C ALA A 173 -0.93 10.94 0.93
N GLY A 174 -1.24 10.23 -0.16
CA GLY A 174 -0.53 9.03 -0.59
C GLY A 174 -0.95 7.74 0.15
N THR A 175 -1.79 7.84 1.18
CA THR A 175 -2.34 6.65 1.86
C THR A 175 -3.19 5.82 0.89
N LEU A 176 -3.08 4.49 0.99
CA LEU A 176 -3.91 3.57 0.24
C LEU A 176 -5.32 3.49 0.85
N SER A 177 -6.35 3.55 0.02
CA SER A 177 -7.75 3.53 0.44
C SER A 177 -8.62 2.79 -0.55
N HIS A 178 -9.83 2.41 -0.15
CA HIS A 178 -10.80 1.75 -1.01
C HIS A 178 -11.70 2.79 -1.70
N PRO A 179 -12.33 2.46 -2.85
CA PRO A 179 -13.34 3.31 -3.47
C PRO A 179 -14.42 3.77 -2.48
N GLY A 180 -14.75 5.05 -2.56
CA GLY A 180 -15.76 5.68 -1.71
C GLY A 180 -15.31 5.93 -0.27
N ALA A 181 -14.08 5.57 0.12
CA ALA A 181 -13.55 5.87 1.45
C ALA A 181 -13.63 7.36 1.76
N MET A 182 -13.95 7.67 3.01
CA MET A 182 -14.11 9.04 3.49
C MET A 182 -12.76 9.63 3.87
N VAL A 183 -12.53 10.89 3.46
CA VAL A 183 -11.37 11.68 3.86
C VAL A 183 -11.86 12.89 4.63
N ASP A 184 -11.53 12.93 5.91
CA ASP A 184 -11.84 14.04 6.80
C ASP A 184 -10.87 15.19 6.52
N LEU A 185 -11.38 16.43 6.57
CA LEU A 185 -10.60 17.64 6.31
C LEU A 185 -10.67 18.59 7.51
N THR A 186 -9.54 19.21 7.82
CA THR A 186 -9.45 20.32 8.77
C THR A 186 -9.20 21.60 8.00
N VAL A 187 -10.11 22.57 8.12
CA VAL A 187 -10.10 23.82 7.36
C VAL A 187 -9.81 25.00 8.29
N SER A 188 -9.04 25.97 7.81
CA SER A 188 -8.75 27.19 8.55
C SER A 188 -9.99 28.09 8.67
N LYS A 189 -10.28 28.56 9.88
CA LYS A 189 -11.21 29.68 10.12
C LYS A 189 -10.55 31.05 9.89
N GLY A 190 -9.25 31.08 9.57
CA GLY A 190 -8.42 32.27 9.57
C GLY A 190 -7.83 32.56 10.94
N GLY A 191 -7.29 33.77 11.09
CA GLY A 191 -6.76 34.25 12.36
C GLY A 191 -7.83 34.22 13.46
N PRO A 192 -7.44 33.96 14.71
CA PRO A 192 -8.37 33.99 15.84
C PRO A 192 -8.94 35.41 16.05
N PRO A 193 -10.09 35.56 16.73
CA PRO A 193 -10.63 36.87 17.09
C PRO A 193 -9.59 37.72 17.83
N ALA A 194 -9.65 39.05 17.67
CA ALA A 194 -8.73 39.96 18.35
C ALA A 194 -8.74 39.72 19.87
N GLY A 195 -7.55 39.57 20.47
CA GLY A 195 -7.38 39.23 21.89
C GLY A 195 -7.36 37.74 22.21
N THR A 196 -7.55 36.85 21.23
CA THR A 196 -7.40 35.41 21.44
C THR A 196 -6.01 34.94 21.02
N VAL A 197 -5.28 34.31 21.93
CA VAL A 197 -3.96 33.75 21.67
C VAL A 197 -4.10 32.28 21.28
N LEU A 198 -3.38 31.81 20.26
CA LEU A 198 -3.32 30.38 19.94
C LEU A 198 -2.16 29.73 20.65
N MET A 199 -2.39 28.53 21.18
CA MET A 199 -1.37 27.70 21.81
C MET A 199 -0.32 27.22 20.78
N PRO A 200 0.97 27.58 20.89
CA PRO A 200 2.02 27.06 20.05
C PRO A 200 2.29 25.57 20.31
N ASP A 201 3.00 24.93 19.39
CA ASP A 201 3.55 23.59 19.62
C ASP A 201 4.90 23.67 20.36
N PHE A 202 4.90 23.23 21.60
CA PHE A 202 6.07 23.12 22.46
C PHE A 202 6.59 21.69 22.60
N VAL A 203 5.95 20.69 22.01
CA VAL A 203 6.40 19.30 22.13
C VAL A 203 7.84 19.17 21.60
N ASN A 204 8.69 18.49 22.37
CA ASN A 204 10.14 18.38 22.14
C ASN A 204 10.93 19.69 22.20
N LYS A 205 10.32 20.82 22.61
CA LYS A 205 11.01 22.08 22.88
C LYS A 205 11.34 22.21 24.37
N PRO A 206 12.32 23.06 24.75
CA PRO A 206 12.60 23.34 26.15
C PRO A 206 11.42 23.98 26.87
N TYR A 207 11.14 23.55 28.11
CA TYR A 207 10.05 24.11 28.92
C TYR A 207 10.25 25.59 29.26
N SER A 208 11.50 26.06 29.33
CA SER A 208 11.83 27.48 29.53
C SER A 208 11.14 28.39 28.52
N LEU A 209 11.10 27.97 27.25
CA LEU A 209 10.45 28.69 26.16
C LEU A 209 8.92 28.70 26.31
N ALA A 210 8.33 27.57 26.69
CA ALA A 210 6.90 27.45 26.94
C ALA A 210 6.43 28.31 28.13
N ARG A 211 7.23 28.32 29.21
CA ARG A 211 6.99 29.16 30.39
C ARG A 211 7.06 30.64 30.02
N GLN A 212 8.12 31.06 29.34
CA GLN A 212 8.28 32.45 28.96
C GLN A 212 7.12 32.92 28.06
N TRP A 213 6.75 32.13 27.06
CA TRP A 213 5.60 32.44 26.23
C TRP A 213 4.32 32.58 27.06
N ALA A 214 4.07 31.68 28.02
CA ALA A 214 2.90 31.78 28.87
C ALA A 214 2.91 33.09 29.71
N GLU A 215 4.05 33.46 30.28
CA GLU A 215 4.24 34.71 31.03
C GLU A 215 4.00 35.95 30.15
N ASP A 216 4.57 35.97 28.93
CA ASP A 216 4.40 37.05 27.96
C ASP A 216 2.92 37.23 27.55
N GLN A 217 2.14 36.14 27.57
CA GLN A 217 0.70 36.15 27.26
C GLN A 217 -0.18 36.30 28.51
N SER A 218 0.40 36.58 29.68
CA SER A 218 -0.33 36.67 30.96
C SER A 218 -1.15 35.41 31.28
N LEU A 219 -0.65 34.24 30.91
CA LEU A 219 -1.21 32.91 31.17
C LEU A 219 -0.55 32.28 32.41
N THR A 220 -1.20 31.27 32.97
CA THR A 220 -0.69 30.56 34.16
C THR A 220 -0.07 29.22 33.77
N PRO A 221 1.27 29.07 33.74
CA PRO A 221 1.90 27.79 33.40
C PRO A 221 1.88 26.82 34.58
N ALA A 222 1.26 25.65 34.37
CA ALA A 222 1.32 24.51 35.27
C ALA A 222 2.30 23.46 34.74
N VAL A 223 3.20 22.96 35.59
CA VAL A 223 4.20 21.96 35.20
C VAL A 223 4.05 20.68 36.00
N GLN A 224 4.10 19.55 35.29
CA GLN A 224 4.21 18.23 35.88
C GLN A 224 5.47 17.55 35.33
N GLU A 225 6.42 17.26 36.22
CA GLU A 225 7.62 16.53 35.83
C GLU A 225 7.34 15.01 35.79
N THR A 226 7.86 14.33 34.77
CA THR A 226 7.75 12.87 34.61
C THR A 226 9.13 12.27 34.34
N LEU A 227 9.47 11.21 35.08
CA LEU A 227 10.71 10.48 34.84
C LEU A 227 10.64 9.72 33.52
N THR A 228 11.59 9.93 32.63
CA THR A 228 11.72 9.22 31.36
C THR A 228 13.19 9.15 30.94
N GLU A 229 13.56 8.07 30.25
CA GLU A 229 14.86 7.90 29.59
C GLU A 229 14.78 8.24 28.09
N ASP A 230 13.57 8.41 27.55
CA ASP A 230 13.31 8.61 26.12
C ASP A 230 13.55 10.06 25.67
N ALA A 231 13.76 10.98 26.61
CA ALA A 231 13.96 12.41 26.34
C ALA A 231 14.96 13.04 27.30
N LEU A 232 15.73 14.01 26.81
CA LEU A 232 16.59 14.84 27.64
C LEU A 232 15.76 15.59 28.70
N PRO A 233 16.26 15.78 29.93
CA PRO A 233 15.53 16.45 30.99
C PRO A 233 15.25 17.92 30.65
N GLY A 234 14.05 18.40 30.98
CA GLY A 234 13.64 19.79 30.73
C GLY A 234 12.93 20.04 29.40
N LEU A 235 12.68 18.99 28.61
CA LEU A 235 11.89 19.05 27.38
C LEU A 235 10.41 18.82 27.67
N VAL A 236 9.54 19.50 26.92
CA VAL A 236 8.10 19.28 26.99
C VAL A 236 7.74 17.99 26.25
N LEU A 237 7.18 17.02 26.99
CA LEU A 237 6.68 15.75 26.46
C LEU A 237 5.24 15.88 25.97
N LYS A 238 4.42 16.63 26.70
CA LYS A 238 3.01 16.88 26.39
C LYS A 238 2.62 18.27 26.82
N GLN A 239 1.65 18.85 26.11
CA GLN A 239 1.03 20.11 26.45
C GLN A 239 -0.50 20.00 26.46
N ASN A 240 -1.14 20.84 27.26
CA ASN A 240 -2.57 21.03 27.28
C ASN A 240 -2.87 22.50 27.62
N PRO A 241 -3.56 23.28 26.77
CA PRO A 241 -4.19 22.90 25.51
C PRO A 241 -3.23 22.38 24.43
N GLY A 242 -3.77 21.65 23.46
CA GLY A 242 -3.01 21.21 22.28
C GLY A 242 -2.64 22.39 21.37
N PRO A 243 -1.73 22.19 20.41
CA PRO A 243 -1.36 23.24 19.47
C PRO A 243 -2.58 23.78 18.71
N ASP A 244 -2.51 25.05 18.30
CA ASP A 244 -3.56 25.82 17.62
C ASP A 244 -4.89 25.95 18.40
N THR A 245 -4.92 25.54 19.67
CA THR A 245 -6.10 25.72 20.51
C THR A 245 -6.19 27.17 21.00
N PRO A 246 -7.35 27.83 20.91
CA PRO A 246 -7.57 29.15 21.49
C PRO A 246 -7.39 29.13 23.02
N VAL A 247 -6.53 30.02 23.51
CA VAL A 247 -6.28 30.25 24.93
C VAL A 247 -6.75 31.66 25.27
N GLY A 248 -7.65 31.75 26.25
CA GLY A 248 -8.14 33.03 26.77
C GLY A 248 -7.21 33.61 27.84
N ASP A 249 -7.39 34.89 28.13
CA ASP A 249 -6.60 35.62 29.12
C ASP A 249 -6.60 34.91 30.49
N GLY A 250 -5.41 34.80 31.10
CA GLY A 250 -5.25 34.18 32.42
C GLY A 250 -5.51 32.67 32.48
N ALA A 251 -5.77 32.00 31.35
CA ALA A 251 -6.00 30.56 31.33
C ALA A 251 -4.77 29.77 31.81
N GLU A 252 -5.03 28.61 32.42
CA GLU A 252 -3.98 27.69 32.83
C GLU A 252 -3.51 26.84 31.64
N VAL A 253 -2.21 26.83 31.38
CA VAL A 253 -1.57 25.98 30.37
C VAL A 253 -0.68 24.95 31.06
N ARG A 254 -0.97 23.67 30.86
CA ARG A 254 -0.29 22.55 31.52
C ARG A 254 0.75 21.91 30.61
N PHE A 255 1.94 21.68 31.16
CA PHE A 255 3.04 21.01 30.50
C PHE A 255 3.49 19.79 31.29
N VAL A 256 3.67 18.67 30.59
CA VAL A 256 4.38 17.50 31.13
C VAL A 256 5.81 17.59 30.65
N VAL A 257 6.76 17.64 31.57
CA VAL A 257 8.18 17.88 31.29
C VAL A 257 9.00 16.66 31.67
N SER A 258 9.97 16.30 30.83
CA SER A 258 10.89 15.20 31.07
C SER A 258 11.81 15.50 32.26
N LYS A 259 12.02 14.48 33.09
CA LYS A 259 12.98 14.48 34.19
C LYS A 259 13.84 13.22 34.07
N SER A 260 15.12 13.34 34.34
CA SER A 260 16.03 12.18 34.42
C SER A 260 16.31 11.84 35.88
N ASP A 261 16.50 10.56 36.19
CA ASP A 261 17.06 10.16 37.49
C ASP A 261 18.49 10.72 37.60
N ARG A 262 18.89 11.20 38.78
CA ARG A 262 20.15 11.90 39.07
C ARG A 262 21.40 11.10 38.65
N LYS A 263 21.29 9.80 38.39
CA LYS A 263 22.37 8.96 37.87
C LYS A 263 22.74 9.24 36.40
N ASN A 264 21.78 9.57 35.54
CA ASN A 264 21.99 9.92 34.13
C ASN A 264 22.19 11.43 33.90
N SER A 265 22.08 12.24 34.96
CA SER A 265 22.29 13.70 34.91
C SER A 265 23.75 14.10 34.61
N LYS A 266 24.71 13.17 34.66
CA LYS A 266 26.13 13.49 34.43
C LYS A 266 26.46 13.81 32.97
N ASP A 267 25.61 13.36 32.04
CA ASP A 267 25.85 13.50 30.60
C ASP A 267 25.00 14.60 29.95
N VAL A 268 24.25 15.37 30.75
CA VAL A 268 23.39 16.45 30.28
C VAL A 268 23.95 17.80 30.72
N THR A 269 24.39 18.60 29.74
CA THR A 269 24.81 19.99 29.93
C THR A 269 23.66 20.91 29.56
N LEU A 270 23.41 21.96 30.37
CA LEU A 270 22.39 22.96 30.07
C LEU A 270 23.03 24.20 29.43
N ILE A 271 22.70 24.48 28.17
CA ILE A 271 23.14 25.70 27.50
C ILE A 271 22.17 26.81 27.85
N ARG A 272 22.66 27.82 28.57
CA ARG A 272 21.91 29.04 28.89
C ARG A 272 22.38 30.20 28.01
N TYR A 273 21.45 30.90 27.39
CA TYR A 273 21.71 32.09 26.61
C TYR A 273 20.65 33.15 26.93
N ASN A 274 21.10 34.37 27.24
CA ASN A 274 20.21 35.51 27.41
C ASN A 274 20.20 36.28 26.09
N VAL A 275 19.03 36.42 25.49
CA VAL A 275 18.83 37.19 24.27
C VAL A 275 19.04 38.68 24.60
N PRO A 276 19.81 39.42 23.78
CA PRO A 276 20.04 40.85 23.99
C PRO A 276 18.73 41.63 24.14
N GLU A 277 18.77 42.72 24.91
CA GLU A 277 17.64 43.65 25.02
C GLU A 277 17.41 44.39 23.69
N GLY A 278 16.16 44.73 23.40
CA GLY A 278 15.75 45.29 22.11
C GLY A 278 14.23 45.29 21.93
N THR A 279 13.75 45.79 20.79
CA THR A 279 12.32 45.77 20.44
C THR A 279 11.97 44.65 19.46
N ASP A 280 12.95 44.14 18.72
CA ASP A 280 12.74 43.17 17.67
C ASP A 280 12.87 41.74 18.18
N ARG A 281 12.08 40.83 17.61
CA ARG A 281 12.31 39.40 17.77
C ARG A 281 13.55 39.01 16.96
N VAL A 282 14.40 38.18 17.55
CA VAL A 282 15.63 37.74 16.90
C VAL A 282 15.65 36.22 16.77
N ARG A 283 16.16 35.73 15.64
CA ARG A 283 16.33 34.29 15.43
C ARG A 283 17.57 33.82 16.16
N VAL A 284 17.39 33.01 17.20
CA VAL A 284 18.46 32.39 17.95
C VAL A 284 18.66 30.98 17.43
N ARG A 285 19.89 30.68 17.00
CA ARG A 285 20.28 29.35 16.53
C ARG A 285 21.48 28.87 17.32
N ILE A 286 21.37 27.71 17.95
CA ILE A 286 22.44 27.13 18.75
C ILE A 286 22.89 25.84 18.07
N VAL A 287 24.21 25.77 17.83
CA VAL A 287 24.87 24.64 17.19
C VAL A 287 25.86 24.05 18.18
N LEU A 288 25.76 22.75 18.40
CA LEU A 288 26.66 21.97 19.23
C LEU A 288 27.67 21.25 18.33
N ARG A 289 28.95 21.36 18.65
CA ARG A 289 30.02 20.59 18.01
C ARG A 289 30.76 19.79 19.07
N ASP A 290 30.79 18.49 18.92
CA ASP A 290 31.44 17.54 19.82
C ASP A 290 32.04 16.35 19.03
N ASP A 291 32.45 15.27 19.70
CA ASP A 291 33.07 14.12 19.04
C ASP A 291 32.09 13.35 18.14
N ALA A 292 30.78 13.50 18.35
CA ALA A 292 29.73 12.96 17.50
C ALA A 292 29.45 13.83 16.25
N GLY A 293 30.05 15.02 16.15
CA GLY A 293 29.95 15.93 15.01
C GLY A 293 29.29 17.27 15.34
N GLU A 294 28.86 17.99 14.31
CA GLU A 294 28.19 19.29 14.44
C GLU A 294 26.69 19.12 14.20
N ARG A 295 25.86 19.54 15.17
CA ARG A 295 24.39 19.43 15.11
C ARG A 295 23.71 20.71 15.59
N GLU A 296 22.65 21.10 14.89
CA GLU A 296 21.76 22.18 15.32
C GLU A 296 20.82 21.63 16.41
N ILE A 297 20.92 22.21 17.60
CA ILE A 297 20.15 21.75 18.78
C ILE A 297 18.94 22.65 19.06
N PHE A 298 18.96 23.87 18.52
CA PHE A 298 17.90 24.85 18.72
C PHE A 298 17.93 25.88 17.59
N SER A 299 16.75 26.23 17.07
CA SER A 299 16.57 27.26 16.06
C SER A 299 15.15 27.80 16.13
N ASP A 300 14.98 28.99 16.70
CA ASP A 300 13.65 29.61 16.86
C ASP A 300 13.76 31.13 17.03
N GLU A 301 12.65 31.83 16.88
CA GLU A 301 12.56 33.28 17.07
C GLU A 301 12.20 33.64 18.51
N GLN A 302 13.05 34.44 19.14
CA GLN A 302 12.95 34.78 20.55
C GLN A 302 12.67 36.27 20.74
N SER A 303 11.88 36.59 21.77
CA SER A 303 11.69 37.96 22.22
C SER A 303 13.00 38.52 22.78
N ALA A 304 13.21 39.82 22.65
CA ALA A 304 14.35 40.48 23.29
C ALA A 304 14.31 40.28 24.82
N GLY A 305 15.47 40.08 25.43
CA GLY A 305 15.59 39.79 26.87
C GLY A 305 15.18 38.36 27.29
N ALA A 306 14.75 37.50 26.34
CA ALA A 306 14.41 36.10 26.60
C ALA A 306 15.56 35.30 27.19
N ARG A 307 15.25 34.32 28.03
CA ARG A 307 16.24 33.34 28.53
C ARG A 307 16.01 32.00 27.88
N VAL A 308 16.92 31.63 26.97
CA VAL A 308 16.92 30.34 26.28
C VAL A 308 17.74 29.35 27.09
N GLU A 309 17.10 28.27 27.55
CA GLU A 309 17.77 27.17 28.26
C GLU A 309 17.55 25.86 27.51
N VAL A 310 18.60 25.33 26.87
CA VAL A 310 18.52 24.13 26.03
C VAL A 310 19.33 22.99 26.68
N PRO A 311 18.68 21.90 27.10
CA PRO A 311 19.39 20.72 27.58
C PRO A 311 20.03 19.99 26.40
N VAL A 312 21.31 19.61 26.53
CA VAL A 312 22.03 18.84 25.52
C VAL A 312 22.80 17.69 26.14
N SER A 313 22.87 16.58 25.42
CA SER A 313 23.86 15.55 25.69
C SER A 313 25.11 15.83 24.86
N VAL A 314 26.28 15.75 25.49
CA VAL A 314 27.58 16.05 24.88
C VAL A 314 28.46 14.79 24.88
N ASP A 315 29.14 14.53 23.77
CA ASP A 315 30.13 13.45 23.67
C ASP A 315 31.54 14.02 23.53
N GLY A 316 32.39 13.78 24.54
CA GLY A 316 33.75 14.31 24.57
C GLY A 316 33.84 15.85 24.70
N PRO A 317 34.94 16.47 24.24
CA PRO A 317 35.13 17.92 24.27
C PRO A 317 34.14 18.64 23.35
N ALA A 318 33.19 19.36 23.94
CA ALA A 318 32.12 20.02 23.20
C ALA A 318 32.27 21.55 23.16
N ARG A 319 31.73 22.17 22.11
CA ARG A 319 31.58 23.63 21.96
C ARG A 319 30.17 23.98 21.53
N ALA A 320 29.59 24.99 22.16
CA ALA A 320 28.35 25.62 21.71
C ALA A 320 28.67 26.89 20.93
N ARG A 321 28.06 27.03 19.75
CA ARG A 321 28.05 28.24 18.93
C ARG A 321 26.64 28.79 18.89
N ILE A 322 26.48 30.05 19.29
CA ILE A 322 25.19 30.73 19.34
C ILE A 322 25.21 31.80 18.27
N PHE A 323 24.22 31.73 17.38
CA PHE A 323 24.01 32.68 16.30
C PHE A 323 22.73 33.47 16.56
N VAL A 324 22.77 34.77 16.30
CA VAL A 324 21.62 35.67 16.34
C VAL A 324 21.46 36.30 14.97
N ASN A 325 20.29 36.11 14.34
CA ASN A 325 20.02 36.54 12.97
C ASN A 325 21.09 36.08 11.95
N GLY A 326 21.65 34.89 12.17
CA GLY A 326 22.70 34.30 11.33
C GLY A 326 24.13 34.74 11.66
N VAL A 327 24.33 35.71 12.56
CA VAL A 327 25.65 36.17 12.99
C VAL A 327 26.09 35.41 14.24
N LEU A 328 27.31 34.86 14.25
CA LEU A 328 27.88 34.22 15.43
C LEU A 328 28.14 35.29 16.51
N VAL A 329 27.47 35.16 17.66
CA VAL A 329 27.58 36.12 18.76
C VAL A 329 28.35 35.57 19.96
N GLU A 330 28.32 34.25 20.16
CA GLU A 330 28.99 33.60 21.28
C GLU A 330 29.49 32.22 20.83
N GLU A 331 30.74 31.89 21.13
CA GLU A 331 31.26 30.52 21.05
C GLU A 331 31.90 30.21 22.41
N ARG A 332 31.47 29.10 23.03
CA ARG A 332 32.01 28.69 24.33
C ARG A 332 32.21 27.17 24.41
N PRO A 333 33.26 26.71 25.11
CA PRO A 333 33.41 25.29 25.44
C PRO A 333 32.31 24.86 26.42
N LEU A 334 31.81 23.64 26.23
CA LEU A 334 30.94 22.96 27.19
C LEU A 334 31.82 21.96 27.94
N GLY A 335 32.06 22.23 29.22
CA GLY A 335 32.91 21.42 30.08
C GLY A 335 32.19 20.20 30.66
N ARG A 336 32.98 19.20 31.06
CA ARG A 336 32.60 18.19 32.06
C ARG A 336 32.56 18.80 33.46
#